data_AF-A0A4U7DDH7-F1
#
_entry.id   AF-A0A4U7DDH7-F1
#
_cell.length_a   1.000
_cell.length_b   1.000
_cell.length_c   1.000
_cell.angle_alpha   90.00
_cell.angle_beta   90.00
_cell.angle_gamma   90.00
#
_symmetry.space_group_name_H-M   'P 1'
#
loop_
_entity.id
_entity.type
_entity.pdbx_description
1 polymer ?
#
loop_
_entity_poly.entity_id
_entity_poly.type
_entity_poly.pdbx_seq_one_letter_code
_entity_poly.pdbx_strand_id
1 'polypeptide(L)'
;VDRVDDVGVANLDRILDQVDRVREADAVVVAAGREGALPTVVAGLVDAPVIAAPVSTGYGVGGEGVAALEGALQSCSVLTTVNVDAGFVAGAQAGLIARAVDAARAE
;
A
#
# COMPACT_ATOMS: atom_id res chain seq x y z
N VAL A 1 9.62 -0.42 -11.60
CA VAL A 1 9.21 -0.22 -10.20
C VAL A 1 9.65 1.18 -9.81
N ASP A 2 8.69 2.08 -9.62
CA ASP A 2 8.94 3.39 -9.00
C ASP A 2 8.77 3.26 -7.48
N ARG A 3 9.57 3.97 -6.69
CA ARG A 3 9.55 3.93 -5.23
C ARG A 3 9.39 5.34 -4.68
N VAL A 4 8.47 5.47 -3.72
CA VAL A 4 8.22 6.69 -2.97
C VAL A 4 8.45 6.39 -1.49
N ASP A 5 9.42 7.06 -0.89
CA ASP A 5 9.81 6.92 0.51
C ASP A 5 9.47 8.21 1.28
N ASP A 6 9.52 8.15 2.62
CA ASP A 6 9.25 9.28 3.53
C ASP A 6 7.84 9.89 3.43
N VAL A 7 6.84 9.07 3.07
CA VAL A 7 5.42 9.44 3.03
C VAL A 7 4.64 8.78 4.15
N GLY A 8 3.58 9.44 4.62
CA GLY A 8 2.78 8.93 5.74
C GLY A 8 1.60 9.85 6.09
N VAL A 9 0.77 9.41 7.04
CA VAL A 9 -0.46 10.14 7.42
C VAL A 9 -0.17 11.28 8.41
N ALA A 10 0.90 11.18 9.20
CA ALA A 10 1.32 12.24 10.12
C ALA A 10 1.70 13.56 9.41
N ASN A 11 2.06 13.49 8.13
CA ASN A 11 2.24 14.63 7.26
C ASN A 11 1.70 14.28 5.86
N LEU A 12 0.38 14.42 5.72
CA LEU A 12 -0.37 13.96 4.56
C LEU A 12 0.09 14.63 3.25
N ASP A 13 0.58 15.86 3.31
CA ASP A 13 1.05 16.60 2.13
C ASP A 13 2.12 15.81 1.37
N ARG A 14 2.97 15.04 2.07
CA ARG A 14 4.02 14.25 1.44
C ARG A 14 3.50 13.16 0.51
N ILE A 15 2.35 12.55 0.79
CA ILE A 15 1.75 11.58 -0.15
C ILE A 15 0.93 12.30 -1.22
N LEU A 16 0.29 13.43 -0.88
CA LEU A 16 -0.47 14.23 -1.85
C LEU A 16 0.44 14.80 -2.94
N ASP A 17 1.65 15.25 -2.60
CA ASP A 17 2.67 15.71 -3.55
C ASP A 17 3.13 14.62 -4.52
N GLN A 18 2.87 13.35 -4.21
CA GLN A 18 3.25 12.19 -5.01
C GLN A 18 2.05 11.56 -5.72
N VAL A 19 0.83 12.06 -5.50
CA VAL A 19 -0.40 11.36 -5.91
C VAL A 19 -0.46 11.12 -7.41
N ASP A 20 -0.05 12.09 -8.21
CA ASP A 20 -0.10 11.96 -9.67
C ASP A 20 0.91 10.90 -10.15
N ARG A 21 2.08 10.81 -9.53
CA ARG A 21 3.06 9.73 -9.79
C ARG A 21 2.51 8.36 -9.41
N VAL A 22 1.80 8.26 -8.28
CA VAL A 22 1.21 6.98 -7.83
C VAL A 22 0.05 6.56 -8.73
N ARG A 23 -0.73 7.52 -9.27
CA ARG A 23 -1.84 7.26 -10.20
C ARG A 23 -1.40 6.68 -11.54
N GLU A 24 -0.14 6.86 -11.93
CA GLU A 24 0.43 6.26 -13.14
C GLU A 24 0.72 4.75 -12.98
N ALA A 25 0.71 4.22 -11.75
CA ALA A 25 1.06 2.83 -11.50
C ALA A 25 -0.09 1.85 -11.83
N ASP A 26 0.28 0.67 -12.36
CA ASP A 26 -0.69 -0.41 -12.65
C ASP A 26 -1.14 -1.18 -11.40
N ALA A 27 -0.31 -1.16 -10.36
CA ALA A 27 -0.59 -1.74 -9.04
C ALA A 27 0.31 -1.04 -8.01
N VAL A 28 -0.19 -0.85 -6.79
CA VAL A 28 0.52 -0.12 -5.74
C VAL A 28 0.70 -1.00 -4.52
N VAL A 29 1.94 -1.13 -4.05
CA VAL A 29 2.23 -1.75 -2.75
C VAL A 29 2.48 -0.65 -1.74
N VAL A 30 1.71 -0.64 -0.65
CA VAL A 30 1.86 0.34 0.42
C VAL A 30 2.37 -0.37 1.67
N ALA A 31 3.65 -0.18 1.97
CA ALA A 31 4.26 -0.67 3.20
C ALA A 31 4.05 0.35 4.33
N ALA A 32 3.36 -0.03 5.40
CA ALA A 32 3.04 0.90 6.48
C ALA A 32 3.00 0.21 7.85
N GLY A 33 3.54 0.89 8.86
CA GLY A 33 3.51 0.46 10.26
C GLY A 33 2.56 1.32 11.09
N ARG A 34 2.75 1.32 12.42
CA ARG A 34 1.91 2.08 13.37
C ARG A 34 0.44 1.64 13.25
N GLU A 35 -0.51 2.57 13.15
CA GLU A 35 -1.92 2.31 12.90
C GLU A 35 -2.25 1.84 11.47
N GLY A 36 -1.25 1.73 10.57
CA GLY A 36 -1.44 1.19 9.22
C GLY A 36 -2.42 2.01 8.37
N ALA A 37 -2.52 3.33 8.60
CA ALA A 37 -3.52 4.17 7.92
C ALA A 37 -3.16 4.53 6.46
N LEU A 38 -1.87 4.54 6.10
CA LEU A 38 -1.41 4.96 4.78
C LEU A 38 -2.01 4.14 3.61
N PRO A 39 -2.10 2.79 3.65
CA PRO A 39 -2.74 2.01 2.60
C PRO A 39 -4.20 2.41 2.35
N THR A 40 -4.97 2.69 3.42
CA THR A 40 -6.36 3.17 3.33
C THR A 40 -6.45 4.50 2.60
N VAL A 41 -5.55 5.44 2.92
CA VAL A 41 -5.46 6.75 2.27
C VAL A 41 -5.12 6.59 0.79
N VAL A 42 -4.05 5.85 0.47
CA VAL A 42 -3.59 5.65 -0.90
C VAL A 42 -4.69 4.98 -1.75
N ALA A 43 -5.37 3.96 -1.22
CA ALA A 43 -6.48 3.30 -1.90
C ALA A 43 -7.68 4.22 -2.18
N GLY A 44 -7.83 5.33 -1.44
CA GLY A 44 -8.84 6.36 -1.75
C GLY A 44 -8.39 7.41 -2.77
N LEU A 45 -7.09 7.44 -3.13
CA LEU A 45 -6.50 8.46 -4.00
C LEU A 45 -6.23 7.96 -5.42
N VAL A 46 -6.21 6.64 -5.64
CA VAL A 46 -5.86 6.00 -6.91
C VAL A 46 -6.87 4.94 -7.32
N ASP A 47 -7.01 4.75 -8.63
CA ASP A 47 -7.87 3.70 -9.22
C ASP A 47 -7.16 2.35 -9.36
N ALA A 48 -5.83 2.33 -9.20
CA ALA A 48 -5.01 1.12 -9.29
C ALA A 48 -5.22 0.20 -8.08
N PRO A 49 -5.14 -1.14 -8.24
CA PRO A 49 -5.21 -2.07 -7.12
C PRO A 49 -4.14 -1.77 -6.07
N VAL A 50 -4.57 -1.57 -4.82
CA VAL A 50 -3.69 -1.32 -3.68
C VAL A 50 -3.52 -2.58 -2.84
N ILE A 51 -2.26 -2.93 -2.58
CA ILE A 51 -1.86 -4.03 -1.70
C ILE A 51 -1.23 -3.43 -0.44
N ALA A 52 -1.90 -3.57 0.70
CA ALA A 52 -1.39 -3.21 2.00
C ALA A 52 -0.37 -4.27 2.46
N ALA A 53 0.85 -3.82 2.78
CA ALA A 53 1.90 -4.62 3.40
C ALA A 53 2.19 -4.06 4.80
N PRO A 54 1.50 -4.54 5.85
CA PRO A 54 1.77 -4.14 7.23
C PRO A 54 3.23 -4.45 7.60
N VAL A 55 3.91 -3.52 8.28
CA VAL A 55 5.31 -3.75 8.74
C VAL A 55 5.43 -3.76 10.26
N SER A 56 6.35 -4.58 10.76
CA SER A 56 6.56 -4.79 12.21
C SER A 56 7.34 -3.67 12.90
N THR A 57 7.94 -2.74 12.15
CA THR A 57 8.80 -1.66 12.67
C THR A 57 8.06 -0.58 13.49
N GLY A 58 6.73 -0.65 13.58
CA GLY A 58 5.92 0.25 14.42
C GLY A 58 6.02 -0.06 15.92
N TYR A 59 6.12 1.00 16.74
CA TYR A 59 6.10 0.92 18.21
C TYR A 59 4.78 1.41 18.82
N GLY A 60 4.54 1.11 20.10
CA GLY A 60 3.34 1.52 20.85
C GLY A 60 2.32 0.39 21.01
N VAL A 61 1.06 0.76 21.29
CA VAL A 61 -0.04 -0.20 21.42
C VAL A 61 -0.29 -0.88 20.07
N GLY A 62 -0.36 -2.21 20.07
CA GLY A 62 -0.44 -2.99 18.83
C GLY A 62 0.85 -2.95 18.00
N GLY A 63 2.01 -2.90 18.66
CA GLY A 63 3.32 -3.04 18.02
C GLY A 63 3.51 -4.39 17.28
N GLU A 64 4.72 -4.61 16.74
CA GLU A 64 5.04 -5.80 15.93
C GLU A 64 4.13 -5.96 14.70
N GLY A 65 3.54 -4.85 14.23
CA GLY A 65 2.67 -4.82 13.06
C GLY A 65 1.22 -5.23 13.33
N VAL A 66 0.84 -5.55 14.57
CA VAL A 66 -0.54 -5.97 14.92
C VAL A 66 -1.55 -4.87 14.59
N ALA A 67 -1.33 -3.64 15.05
CA ALA A 67 -2.22 -2.52 14.76
C ALA A 67 -2.28 -2.20 13.26
N ALA A 68 -1.15 -2.32 12.55
CA ALA A 68 -1.09 -2.08 11.12
C ALA A 68 -1.88 -3.13 10.33
N LEU A 69 -1.78 -4.41 10.73
CA LEU A 69 -2.54 -5.50 10.12
C LEU A 69 -4.04 -5.35 10.39
N GLU A 70 -4.43 -5.11 11.64
CA GLU A 70 -5.83 -4.89 12.01
C GLU A 70 -6.41 -3.68 11.29
N GLY A 71 -5.68 -2.57 11.25
CA GLY A 71 -6.09 -1.36 10.53
C GLY A 71 -6.29 -1.60 9.03
N ALA A 72 -5.38 -2.35 8.39
CA ALA A 72 -5.51 -2.72 6.99
C ALA A 72 -6.73 -3.65 6.75
N LEU A 73 -6.99 -4.61 7.64
CA LEU A 73 -8.16 -5.52 7.53
C LEU A 73 -9.50 -4.83 7.84
N GLN A 74 -9.50 -3.79 8.67
CA GLN A 74 -10.69 -2.99 8.99
C GLN A 74 -10.93 -1.85 8.00
N SER A 75 -10.05 -1.65 7.02
CA SER A 75 -10.17 -0.57 6.05
C SER A 75 -11.50 -0.62 5.31
N CYS A 76 -12.13 0.54 5.15
CA CYS A 76 -13.29 0.70 4.28
C CYS A 76 -12.93 1.04 2.84
N SER A 77 -11.65 1.30 2.56
CA SER A 77 -11.14 1.48 1.20
C SER A 77 -10.96 0.13 0.51
N VAL A 78 -10.98 0.13 -0.82
CA VAL A 78 -10.75 -1.10 -1.60
C VAL A 78 -9.25 -1.41 -1.63
N LEU A 79 -8.82 -2.37 -0.83
CA LEU A 79 -7.44 -2.85 -0.81
C LEU A 79 -7.36 -4.35 -0.50
N THR A 80 -6.24 -4.97 -0.85
CA THR A 80 -5.90 -6.34 -0.44
C THR A 80 -4.79 -6.30 0.59
N THR A 81 -4.86 -7.10 1.64
CA THR A 81 -3.86 -7.12 2.72
C THR A 81 -3.07 -8.42 2.72
N VAL A 82 -1.75 -8.33 2.86
CA VAL A 82 -0.88 -9.49 3.14
C VAL A 82 -0.50 -9.56 4.62
N ASN A 83 0.13 -10.67 5.04
CA ASN A 83 0.66 -10.80 6.39
C ASN A 83 1.70 -9.71 6.72
N VAL A 84 1.91 -9.47 8.02
CA VAL A 84 2.97 -8.59 8.52
C VAL A 84 4.32 -9.01 7.93
N ASP A 85 5.07 -8.02 7.44
CA ASP A 85 6.38 -8.16 6.80
C ASP A 85 6.42 -9.06 5.54
N ALA A 86 5.26 -9.44 4.99
CA ALA A 86 5.19 -10.28 3.78
C ALA A 86 5.42 -9.47 2.48
N GLY A 87 6.48 -8.65 2.44
CA GLY A 87 6.81 -7.77 1.32
C GLY A 87 7.06 -8.53 0.01
N PHE A 88 7.60 -9.76 0.08
CA PHE A 88 7.73 -10.63 -1.10
C PHE A 88 6.37 -10.95 -1.71
N VAL A 89 5.38 -11.33 -0.89
CA VAL A 89 4.04 -11.69 -1.36
C VAL A 89 3.35 -10.48 -1.98
N ALA A 90 3.43 -9.32 -1.32
CA ALA A 90 2.86 -8.08 -1.85
C ALA A 90 3.48 -7.68 -3.19
N GLY A 91 4.81 -7.70 -3.29
CA GLY A 91 5.52 -7.35 -4.52
C GLY A 91 5.28 -8.34 -5.65
N ALA A 92 5.29 -9.65 -5.36
CA ALA A 92 5.00 -10.67 -6.35
C ALA A 92 3.57 -10.54 -6.90
N GLN A 93 2.59 -10.31 -6.02
CA GLN A 93 1.20 -10.11 -6.44
C GLN A 93 1.03 -8.84 -7.28
N ALA A 94 1.66 -7.73 -6.88
CA ALA A 94 1.67 -6.50 -7.67
C ALA A 94 2.27 -6.73 -9.06
N GLY A 95 3.36 -7.49 -9.15
CA GLY A 95 3.99 -7.83 -10.43
C GLY A 95 3.10 -8.69 -11.33
N LEU A 96 2.34 -9.63 -10.76
CA LEU A 96 1.37 -10.42 -11.51
C LEU A 96 0.22 -9.55 -12.06
N ILE A 97 -0.31 -8.63 -11.24
CA ILE A 97 -1.34 -7.69 -11.65
C ILE A 97 -0.82 -6.79 -12.77
N ALA A 98 0.35 -6.16 -12.58
CA ALA A 98 0.93 -5.26 -13.56
C ALA A 98 1.17 -5.96 -14.91
N ARG A 99 1.65 -7.21 -14.90
CA ARG A 99 1.80 -8.01 -16.12
C ARG A 99 0.47 -8.31 -16.81
N ALA A 100 -0.60 -8.55 -16.05
CA ALA A 100 -1.93 -8.78 -16.62
C ALA A 100 -2.50 -7.49 -17.24
N VAL A 101 -2.31 -6.35 -16.59
CA VAL A 101 -2.71 -5.03 -17.11
C VAL A 101 -1.94 -4.68 -18.38
N ASP A 102 -0.62 -4.89 -18.40
CA ASP A 102 0.23 -4.66 -19.58
C ASP A 102 -0.22 -5.52 -20.77
N ALA A 103 -0.46 -6.82 -20.53
CA ALA A 103 -0.97 -7.71 -21.57
C ALA A 103 -2.32 -7.25 -22.14
N ALA A 104 -3.25 -6.82 -21.28
CA ALA A 104 -4.57 -6.32 -21.70
C ALA A 104 -4.54 -4.99 -22.45
N ARG A 105 -3.51 -4.14 -22.24
CA ARG A 105 -3.31 -2.89 -23.00
C ARG A 105 -2.72 -3.12 -24.39
N ALA A 106 -2.03 -4.25 -24.58
CA ALA A 106 -1.40 -4.62 -25.85
C ALA A 106 -2.39 -5.27 -26.84
N GLU A 107 -3.59 -5.64 -26.37
CA GLU A 107 -4.73 -6.10 -27.18
C GLU A 107 -5.55 -4.93 -27.74
#